data_AF-A0A7C0XMF1-F1
#
_entry.id   AF-A0A7C0XMF1-F1
#
_cell.length_a   1.000
_cell.length_b   1.000
_cell.length_c   1.000
_cell.angle_alpha   90.00
_cell.angle_beta   90.00
_cell.angle_gamma   90.00
#
_symmetry.space_group_name_H-M   'P 1'
#
loop_
_entity.id
_entity.type
_entity.pdbx_description
1 polymer ?
#
loop_
_entity_poly.entity_id
_entity_poly.type
_entity_poly.pdbx_seq_one_letter_code
_entity_poly.pdbx_strand_id
1 'polypeptide(L)'
;MGNIWKSLKKTMDGVLKKASEITREAADRAEEVTRLGKIRLEIFQIKKDVEKKQAELGSLVYDEIKDSDKKRIEISENMRAIVKEIKDLEKKLKAKEEEYNKIKAEGDDNKKFGWRPEL
;
A
#
# COMPACT_ATOMS: atom_id res chain seq x y z
N MET A 1 5.31 -12.90 -8.25
CA MET A 1 4.08 -12.10 -7.96
C MET A 1 2.90 -12.93 -7.41
N GLY A 2 3.13 -13.98 -6.60
CA GLY A 2 2.04 -14.87 -6.13
C GLY A 2 1.54 -14.62 -4.70
N ASN A 3 2.26 -13.83 -3.88
CA ASN A 3 2.12 -13.90 -2.43
C ASN A 3 1.05 -12.95 -1.86
N ILE A 4 0.79 -11.83 -2.53
CA ILE A 4 -0.18 -10.81 -2.07
C ILE A 4 -1.61 -11.25 -2.40
N TRP A 5 -1.82 -11.75 -3.62
CA TRP A 5 -3.12 -12.29 -4.03
C TRP A 5 -3.50 -13.52 -3.18
N LYS A 6 -2.53 -14.39 -2.87
CA LYS A 6 -2.72 -15.48 -1.90
C LYS A 6 -3.05 -14.99 -0.50
N SER A 7 -2.34 -13.97 -0.01
CA SER A 7 -2.59 -13.39 1.32
C SER A 7 -3.98 -12.73 1.40
N LEU A 8 -4.35 -11.96 0.39
CA LEU A 8 -5.65 -11.29 0.28
C LEU A 8 -6.78 -12.32 0.25
N LYS A 9 -6.65 -13.33 -0.61
CA LYS A 9 -7.62 -14.42 -0.71
C LYS A 9 -7.75 -15.18 0.60
N LYS A 10 -6.63 -15.53 1.25
CA LYS A 10 -6.64 -16.21 2.55
C LYS A 10 -7.36 -15.41 3.64
N THR A 11 -7.14 -14.10 3.69
CA THR A 11 -7.82 -13.22 4.65
C THR A 11 -9.31 -13.11 4.34
N MET A 12 -9.69 -12.98 3.07
CA MET A 12 -11.10 -12.91 2.64
C MET A 12 -11.85 -14.22 2.87
N ASP A 13 -11.25 -15.37 2.56
CA ASP A 13 -11.83 -16.69 2.79
C ASP A 13 -12.06 -16.95 4.30
N GLY A 14 -11.15 -16.49 5.16
CA GLY A 14 -11.32 -16.56 6.62
C GLY A 14 -12.48 -15.72 7.14
N VAL A 15 -12.73 -14.56 6.53
CA VAL A 15 -13.88 -13.70 6.82
C VAL A 15 -15.18 -14.32 6.35
N LEU A 16 -15.24 -14.80 5.10
CA LEU A 16 -16.44 -15.41 4.54
C LEU A 16 -16.89 -16.64 5.33
N LYS A 17 -15.95 -17.47 5.79
CA LYS A 17 -16.22 -18.63 6.65
C LYS A 17 -16.75 -18.23 8.04
N LYS A 18 -16.42 -17.04 8.52
CA LYS A 18 -16.90 -16.53 9.81
C LYS A 18 -18.21 -15.75 9.68
N ALA A 19 -18.47 -15.17 8.50
CA ALA A 19 -19.69 -14.43 8.17
C ALA A 19 -20.92 -15.32 7.90
N SER A 20 -20.74 -16.63 7.66
CA SER A 20 -21.87 -17.56 7.58
C SER A 20 -22.61 -17.73 8.91
N GLU A 21 -21.99 -17.36 10.05
CA GLU A 21 -22.67 -17.17 11.33
C GLU A 21 -23.25 -15.75 11.36
N ILE A 22 -24.52 -15.59 10.98
CA ILE A 22 -25.19 -14.29 10.77
C ILE A 22 -25.23 -13.50 12.09
N THR A 23 -24.20 -12.68 12.31
CA THR A 23 -24.05 -11.80 13.48
C THR A 23 -23.59 -10.42 13.01
N ARG A 24 -24.05 -9.36 13.68
CA ARG A 24 -23.65 -7.97 13.39
C ARG A 24 -22.13 -7.80 13.43
N GLU A 25 -21.49 -8.46 14.39
CA GLU A 25 -20.03 -8.45 14.56
C GLU A 25 -19.28 -9.08 13.38
N ALA A 26 -19.83 -10.12 12.75
CA ALA A 26 -19.20 -10.73 11.57
C ALA A 26 -19.29 -9.83 10.33
N ALA A 27 -20.39 -9.07 10.18
CA ALA A 27 -20.53 -8.08 9.12
C ALA A 27 -19.53 -6.93 9.28
N ASP A 28 -19.38 -6.38 10.49
CA ASP A 28 -18.44 -5.30 10.79
C ASP A 28 -16.98 -5.72 10.50
N ARG A 29 -16.60 -6.95 10.91
CA ARG A 29 -15.26 -7.50 10.61
C ARG A 29 -15.03 -7.72 9.11
N ALA A 30 -16.06 -8.10 8.37
CA ALA A 30 -15.96 -8.29 6.92
C ALA A 30 -15.74 -6.96 6.20
N GLU A 31 -16.38 -5.91 6.67
CA GLU A 31 -16.18 -4.56 6.16
C GLU A 31 -14.76 -4.06 6.45
N GLU A 32 -14.26 -4.21 7.68
CA GLU A 32 -12.89 -3.83 8.06
C GLU A 32 -11.84 -4.52 7.19
N VAL A 33 -11.95 -5.85 7.01
CA VAL A 33 -11.02 -6.62 6.16
C VAL A 33 -11.09 -6.17 4.71
N THR A 34 -12.27 -5.84 4.21
CA THR A 34 -12.44 -5.33 2.84
C THR A 34 -11.74 -3.97 2.68
N ARG A 35 -11.92 -3.06 3.64
CA ARG A 35 -11.25 -1.74 3.65
C ARG A 35 -9.72 -1.88 3.72
N LEU A 36 -9.21 -2.69 4.64
CA LEU A 36 -7.77 -3.00 4.75
C LEU A 36 -7.22 -3.64 3.47
N GLY A 37 -7.99 -4.52 2.83
CA GLY A 37 -7.64 -5.15 1.58
C GLY A 37 -7.43 -4.14 0.44
N LYS A 38 -8.36 -3.17 0.31
CA LYS A 38 -8.26 -2.09 -0.69
C LYS A 38 -7.01 -1.23 -0.46
N ILE A 39 -6.79 -0.76 0.76
CA ILE A 39 -5.62 0.08 1.08
C ILE A 39 -4.32 -0.69 0.84
N ARG A 40 -4.27 -1.99 1.16
CA ARG A 40 -3.09 -2.82 0.90
C ARG A 40 -2.76 -2.94 -0.59
N LEU A 41 -3.76 -3.01 -1.45
CA LEU A 41 -3.57 -2.99 -2.90
C LEU A 41 -3.03 -1.64 -3.38
N GLU A 42 -3.57 -0.54 -2.85
CA GLU A 42 -3.09 0.81 -3.15
C GLU A 42 -1.63 1.01 -2.72
N ILE A 43 -1.27 0.62 -1.49
CA ILE A 43 0.11 0.63 -0.98
C ILE A 43 1.04 -0.15 -1.92
N PHE A 44 0.62 -1.33 -2.36
CA PHE A 44 1.40 -2.15 -3.28
C PHE A 44 1.61 -1.47 -4.63
N GLN A 45 0.55 -0.88 -5.19
CA GLN A 45 0.62 -0.16 -6.45
C GLN A 45 1.58 1.03 -6.36
N ILE A 46 1.50 1.82 -5.29
CA ILE A 46 2.41 2.95 -5.05
C ILE A 46 3.86 2.46 -4.94
N LYS A 47 4.12 1.37 -4.21
CA LYS A 47 5.48 0.76 -4.14
C LYS A 47 5.98 0.35 -5.52
N LYS A 48 5.13 -0.23 -6.36
CA LYS A 48 5.48 -0.57 -7.75
C LYS A 48 5.78 0.66 -8.61
N ASP A 49 5.07 1.75 -8.41
CA ASP A 49 5.31 2.97 -9.18
C ASP A 49 6.60 3.68 -8.71
N VAL A 50 6.93 3.63 -7.40
CA VAL A 50 8.23 4.05 -6.89
C VAL A 50 9.37 3.23 -7.51
N GLU A 51 9.25 1.89 -7.52
CA GLU A 51 10.26 1.00 -8.12
C GLU A 51 10.50 1.34 -9.61
N LYS A 52 9.43 1.58 -10.38
CA LYS A 52 9.55 1.99 -11.80
C LYS A 52 10.29 3.31 -11.96
N LYS A 53 9.95 4.31 -11.14
CA LYS A 53 10.57 5.64 -11.20
C LYS A 53 12.03 5.61 -10.78
N GLN A 54 12.39 4.77 -9.81
CA GLN A 54 13.79 4.53 -9.45
C GLN A 54 14.57 3.87 -10.59
N ALA A 55 13.97 2.91 -11.30
CA ALA A 55 14.60 2.31 -12.47
C ALA A 55 14.79 3.32 -13.61
N GLU A 56 13.80 4.18 -13.86
CA GLU A 56 13.86 5.28 -14.84
C GLU A 56 15.00 6.25 -14.50
N LEU A 57 15.11 6.67 -13.23
CA LEU A 57 16.19 7.51 -12.74
C LEU A 57 17.56 6.84 -12.93
N GLY A 58 17.68 5.56 -12.60
CA GLY A 58 18.91 4.79 -12.77
C GLY A 58 19.37 4.73 -14.24
N SER A 59 18.43 4.61 -15.17
CA SER A 59 18.72 4.66 -16.61
C SER A 59 19.30 6.01 -17.02
N LEU A 60 18.70 7.12 -16.58
CA LEU A 60 19.20 8.46 -16.89
C LEU A 60 20.59 8.72 -16.31
N VAL A 61 20.84 8.26 -15.08
CA VAL A 61 22.17 8.37 -14.44
C VAL A 61 23.20 7.56 -15.22
N TYR A 62 22.86 6.34 -15.64
CA TYR A 62 23.75 5.51 -16.44
C TYR A 62 24.08 6.19 -17.78
N ASP A 63 23.08 6.74 -18.46
CA ASP A 63 23.26 7.45 -19.73
C ASP A 63 24.11 8.72 -19.57
N GLU A 64 23.94 9.47 -18.47
CA GLU A 64 24.76 10.66 -18.17
C GLU A 64 26.24 10.32 -17.93
N ILE A 65 26.50 9.20 -17.24
CA ILE A 65 27.88 8.73 -17.00
C ILE A 65 28.52 8.24 -18.31
N LYS A 66 27.72 7.61 -19.19
CA LYS A 66 28.18 7.03 -20.45
C LYS A 66 28.45 8.08 -21.54
N ASP A 67 27.56 9.05 -21.73
CA ASP A 67 27.63 10.05 -22.80
C ASP A 67 27.83 11.46 -22.22
N SER A 68 29.06 11.99 -22.31
CA SER A 68 29.52 13.14 -21.53
C SER A 68 29.21 14.53 -22.12
N ASP A 69 28.56 14.65 -23.28
CA ASP A 69 28.44 15.92 -24.01
C ASP A 69 27.00 16.36 -24.38
N LYS A 70 26.77 17.69 -24.36
CA LYS A 70 25.54 18.50 -24.65
C LYS A 70 24.18 18.08 -24.06
N LYS A 71 23.91 16.82 -23.74
CA LYS A 71 22.62 16.33 -23.18
C LYS A 71 22.44 16.59 -21.67
N ARG A 72 23.47 17.07 -20.97
CA ARG A 72 23.49 17.19 -19.49
C ARG A 72 22.36 18.07 -18.91
N ILE A 73 22.00 19.17 -19.56
CA ILE A 73 20.98 20.09 -19.01
C ILE A 73 19.60 19.42 -19.03
N GLU A 74 19.22 18.82 -20.16
CA GLU A 74 17.93 18.13 -20.31
C GLU A 74 17.85 16.88 -19.41
N ILE A 75 18.92 16.09 -19.33
CA ILE A 75 19.01 14.94 -18.42
C ILE A 75 18.85 15.41 -16.96
N SER A 76 19.49 16.50 -16.58
CA SER A 76 19.41 17.07 -15.22
C SER A 76 18.00 17.53 -14.85
N GLU A 77 17.26 18.12 -15.78
CA GLU A 77 15.86 18.51 -15.57
C GLU A 77 14.94 17.29 -15.43
N ASN A 78 15.09 16.29 -16.31
CA ASN A 78 14.33 15.04 -16.25
C ASN A 78 14.58 14.27 -14.95
N MET A 79 15.84 14.19 -14.50
CA MET A 79 16.20 13.59 -13.22
C MET A 79 15.56 14.32 -12.04
N ARG A 80 15.55 15.67 -12.04
CA ARG A 80 14.88 16.46 -11.00
C ARG A 80 13.37 16.19 -10.97
N ALA A 81 12.72 16.07 -12.13
CA ALA A 81 11.31 15.74 -12.22
C ALA A 81 11.01 14.35 -11.64
N ILE A 82 11.77 13.33 -12.01
CA ILE A 82 11.61 11.96 -11.49
C ILE A 82 11.83 11.92 -9.96
N VAL A 83 12.86 12.60 -9.45
CA VAL A 83 13.11 12.68 -8.00
C VAL A 83 11.93 13.34 -7.27
N LYS A 84 11.32 14.38 -7.87
CA LYS A 84 10.13 15.02 -7.30
C LYS A 84 8.95 14.04 -7.28
N GLU A 85 8.71 13.32 -8.37
CA GLU A 85 7.65 12.30 -8.44
C GLU A 85 7.85 11.19 -7.41
N ILE A 86 9.07 10.69 -7.23
CA ILE A 86 9.40 9.69 -6.20
C ILE A 86 9.05 10.24 -4.81
N LYS A 87 9.46 11.46 -4.48
CA LYS A 87 9.14 12.10 -3.18
C LYS A 87 7.64 12.24 -2.96
N ASP A 88 6.89 12.59 -3.99
CA ASP A 88 5.44 12.73 -3.88
C ASP A 88 4.76 11.36 -3.73
N LEU A 89 5.25 10.31 -4.41
CA LEU A 89 4.80 8.93 -4.22
C LEU A 89 5.14 8.41 -2.81
N GLU A 90 6.31 8.70 -2.28
CA GLU A 90 6.72 8.32 -0.92
C GLU A 90 5.85 9.00 0.15
N LYS A 91 5.50 10.27 -0.03
CA LYS A 91 4.54 10.96 0.84
C LYS A 91 3.16 10.29 0.80
N LYS A 92 2.66 9.98 -0.40
CA LYS A 92 1.38 9.25 -0.58
C LYS A 92 1.44 7.88 0.07
N LEU A 93 2.55 7.17 -0.09
CA LEU A 93 2.78 5.86 0.52
C LEU A 93 2.69 5.95 2.04
N LYS A 94 3.40 6.90 2.65
CA LYS A 94 3.38 7.11 4.09
C LYS A 94 1.97 7.40 4.59
N ALA A 95 1.23 8.29 3.93
CA ALA A 95 -0.15 8.59 4.29
C ALA A 95 -1.05 7.35 4.22
N LYS A 96 -0.88 6.50 3.20
CA LYS A 96 -1.64 5.25 3.05
C LYS A 96 -1.25 4.19 4.09
N GLU A 97 0.02 4.08 4.45
CA GLU A 97 0.48 3.21 5.52
C GLU A 97 -0.05 3.67 6.90
N GLU A 98 -0.12 4.98 7.13
CA GLU A 98 -0.77 5.56 8.32
C GLU A 98 -2.27 5.27 8.35
N GLU A 99 -2.99 5.44 7.23
CA GLU A 99 -4.41 5.08 7.09
C GLU A 99 -4.65 3.60 7.41
N TYR A 100 -3.82 2.71 6.83
CA TYR A 100 -3.88 1.28 7.10
C TYR A 100 -3.71 0.96 8.59
N ASN A 101 -2.73 1.59 9.24
CA ASN A 101 -2.44 1.37 10.65
C ASN A 101 -3.57 1.89 11.56
N LYS A 102 -4.23 3.01 11.21
CA LYS A 102 -5.39 3.52 11.94
C LYS A 102 -6.56 2.54 11.91
N ILE A 103 -6.97 2.09 10.72
CA ILE A 103 -8.08 1.13 10.59
C ILE A 103 -7.77 -0.19 11.30
N LYS A 104 -6.50 -0.64 11.21
CA LYS A 104 -6.06 -1.84 11.92
C LYS A 104 -6.13 -1.67 13.45
N ALA A 105 -5.72 -0.52 13.97
CA ALA A 105 -5.78 -0.22 15.40
C ALA A 105 -7.23 -0.14 15.89
N GLU A 106 -8.11 0.54 15.16
CA GLU A 106 -9.55 0.60 15.46
C GLU A 106 -10.18 -0.80 15.56
N GLY A 107 -9.87 -1.69 14.60
CA GLY A 107 -10.35 -3.08 14.62
C GLY A 107 -9.73 -3.96 15.71
N ASP A 108 -8.55 -3.61 16.24
CA ASP A 108 -7.91 -4.31 17.35
C ASP A 108 -8.40 -3.80 18.72
N ASP A 109 -8.71 -2.51 18.85
CA ASP A 109 -9.33 -1.93 20.04
C ASP A 109 -10.77 -2.40 20.23
N ASN A 110 -11.53 -2.54 19.14
CA ASN A 110 -12.88 -3.12 19.16
C ASN A 110 -12.89 -4.58 19.65
N LYS A 111 -11.79 -5.34 19.42
CA LYS A 111 -11.63 -6.70 19.97
C LYS A 111 -11.31 -6.71 21.48
N LYS A 112 -10.66 -5.67 22.01
CA LYS A 112 -10.36 -5.55 23.45
C LYS A 112 -11.59 -5.15 24.28
N PHE A 113 -12.51 -4.39 23.69
CA PHE A 113 -13.76 -3.96 24.31
C PHE A 113 -14.95 -4.88 24.01
N GLY A 114 -14.69 -6.11 23.52
CA GLY A 114 -15.69 -7.16 23.39
C GLY A 114 -16.41 -7.35 24.73
N TRP A 115 -17.57 -6.70 24.83
CA TRP A 115 -18.49 -6.71 25.95
C TRP A 115 -18.67 -8.16 26.41
N ARG A 116 -18.28 -8.45 27.66
CA ARG A 116 -18.83 -9.59 28.39
C ARG A 116 -20.19 -9.13 28.89
N PRO A 117 -21.33 -9.58 28.32
CA PRO A 117 -22.51 -9.66 29.14
C PRO A 117 -22.17 -10.64 30.25
N GLU A 118 -22.05 -10.11 31.47
CA GLU A 118 -22.37 -10.86 32.66
C GLU A 118 -23.78 -11.45 32.43
N LEU A 119 -23.89 -12.74 32.13
CA LEU A 119 -24.95 -13.68 32.52
C LEU A 119 -24.48 -15.11 32.22
#